data_AF-A0A4Q0YK01-F1
#
_entry.id   AF-A0A4Q0YK01-F1
#
_cell.length_a   1.000
_cell.length_b   1.000
_cell.length_c   1.000
_cell.angle_alpha   90.00
_cell.angle_beta   90.00
_cell.angle_gamma   90.00
#
_symmetry.space_group_name_H-M   'P 1'
#
loop_
_entity.id
_entity.type
_entity.pdbx_description
1 polymer ?
#
loop_
_entity_poly.entity_id
_entity_poly.type
_entity_poly.pdbx_seq_one_letter_code
_entity_poly.pdbx_strand_id
1 'polypeptide(L)'
;MKSVKAENASPLSVDEMVSIAQKADLPGTVTLTLPAKSTSVFSIKNRYQDLDQQWSIHYDQYSGQEVKAFPWSDVGVMSHSRQIVMRIHQGELFGSLNWGLVLAVALLLAMMSLSGMVSYFIRKPKGSWGIPKVPENMRVGKGIVLLLAFLAVLLPLFGVSLIVLVVTTFIVQLGGKALQRREA
;
A
#
# COMPACT_ATOMS: atom_id res chain seq x y z
N MET A 1 11.85 -9.00 -22.24
CA MET A 1 11.31 -9.30 -23.60
C MET A 1 11.58 -8.10 -24.48
N LYS A 2 11.83 -8.33 -25.77
CA LYS A 2 12.06 -7.25 -26.72
C LYS A 2 11.23 -7.50 -27.96
N SER A 3 10.67 -6.44 -28.50
CA SER A 3 10.04 -6.48 -29.81
C SER A 3 11.09 -6.36 -30.91
N VAL A 4 10.83 -7.02 -32.04
CA VAL A 4 11.73 -7.08 -33.19
C VAL A 4 11.07 -6.35 -34.34
N LYS A 5 11.67 -5.23 -34.75
CA LYS A 5 11.23 -4.47 -35.91
C LYS A 5 11.74 -5.12 -37.19
N ALA A 6 10.84 -5.66 -38.01
CA ALA A 6 11.17 -6.08 -39.37
C ALA A 6 11.38 -4.85 -40.28
N GLU A 7 12.09 -5.04 -41.40
CA GLU A 7 12.33 -3.98 -42.37
C GLU A 7 11.00 -3.41 -42.89
N ASN A 8 10.84 -2.09 -42.81
CA ASN A 8 9.60 -1.35 -43.15
C ASN A 8 8.34 -1.67 -42.32
N ALA A 9 8.46 -2.37 -41.19
CA ALA A 9 7.31 -2.60 -40.31
C ALA A 9 6.94 -1.34 -39.49
N SER A 10 5.67 -0.95 -39.56
CA SER A 10 5.07 0.04 -38.66
C SER A 10 4.57 -0.65 -37.38
N PRO A 11 4.64 0.01 -36.21
CA PRO A 11 4.03 -0.53 -35.00
C PRO A 11 2.52 -0.71 -35.17
N LEU A 12 1.97 -1.74 -34.55
CA LEU A 12 0.53 -1.93 -34.43
C LEU A 12 -0.12 -0.73 -33.75
N SER A 13 -1.29 -0.37 -34.26
CA SER A 13 -2.19 0.58 -33.61
C SER A 13 -2.78 -0.01 -32.33
N VAL A 14 -3.32 0.87 -31.48
CA VAL A 14 -4.02 0.45 -30.27
C VAL A 14 -5.26 -0.37 -30.63
N ASP A 15 -5.99 -0.02 -31.69
CA ASP A 15 -7.21 -0.72 -32.11
C ASP A 15 -6.93 -2.14 -32.60
N GLU A 16 -5.83 -2.34 -33.33
CA GLU A 16 -5.36 -3.68 -33.72
C GLU A 16 -5.02 -4.51 -32.48
N MET A 17 -4.30 -3.93 -31.52
CA MET A 17 -3.96 -4.63 -30.28
C MET A 17 -5.20 -4.91 -29.40
N VAL A 18 -6.19 -4.02 -29.37
CA VAL A 18 -7.47 -4.26 -28.70
C VAL A 18 -8.20 -5.44 -29.35
N SER A 19 -8.19 -5.52 -30.69
CA SER A 19 -8.78 -6.64 -31.42
C SER A 19 -8.09 -7.97 -31.11
N ILE A 20 -6.75 -7.96 -30.99
CA ILE A 20 -5.98 -9.14 -30.55
C ILE A 20 -6.33 -9.51 -29.10
N ALA A 21 -6.39 -8.53 -28.20
CA ALA A 21 -6.71 -8.75 -26.79
C ALA A 21 -8.11 -9.33 -26.57
N GLN A 22 -9.10 -8.89 -27.36
CA GLN A 22 -10.47 -9.44 -27.32
C GLN A 22 -10.50 -10.90 -27.78
N LYS A 23 -9.71 -11.28 -28.79
CA LYS A 23 -9.62 -12.67 -29.27
C LYS A 23 -8.96 -13.61 -28.26
N ALA A 24 -8.19 -13.08 -27.31
CA ALA A 24 -7.62 -13.88 -26.22
C ALA A 24 -8.67 -14.32 -25.18
N ASP A 25 -9.89 -13.76 -25.24
CA ASP A 25 -11.06 -14.18 -24.44
C ASP A 25 -10.77 -14.31 -22.94
N LEU A 26 -9.97 -13.38 -22.40
CA LEU A 26 -9.61 -13.39 -20.98
C LEU A 26 -10.77 -12.87 -20.13
N PRO A 27 -11.13 -13.57 -19.03
CA PRO A 27 -12.24 -13.17 -18.18
C PRO A 27 -11.90 -11.93 -17.35
N GLY A 28 -12.94 -11.18 -16.98
CA GLY A 28 -12.82 -10.02 -16.09
C GLY A 28 -12.34 -8.75 -16.80
N THR A 29 -11.58 -7.93 -16.09
CA THR A 29 -11.10 -6.64 -16.61
C THR A 29 -9.73 -6.82 -17.25
N VAL A 30 -9.66 -6.67 -18.57
CA VAL A 30 -8.39 -6.70 -19.31
C VAL A 30 -7.78 -5.31 -19.38
N THR A 31 -6.54 -5.18 -18.92
CA THR A 31 -5.74 -3.96 -18.99
C THR A 31 -4.68 -4.11 -20.07
N LEU A 32 -4.70 -3.21 -21.06
CA LEU A 32 -3.67 -3.09 -22.09
C LEU A 32 -2.60 -2.09 -21.66
N THR A 33 -1.34 -2.50 -21.68
CA THR A 33 -0.17 -1.65 -21.45
C THR A 33 0.56 -1.41 -22.76
N LEU A 34 0.75 -0.14 -23.11
CA LEU A 34 1.40 0.28 -24.35
C LEU A 34 2.93 0.16 -24.24
N PRO A 35 3.63 -0.15 -25.35
CA PRO A 35 5.09 -0.13 -25.38
C PRO A 35 5.62 1.29 -25.25
N ALA A 36 6.47 1.54 -24.25
CA ALA A 36 7.09 2.87 -24.05
C ALA A 36 8.24 3.18 -25.03
N LYS A 37 8.76 2.18 -25.74
CA LYS A 37 9.92 2.30 -26.65
C LYS A 37 9.72 1.38 -27.85
N SER A 38 10.44 1.63 -28.93
CA SER A 38 10.46 0.79 -30.16
C SER A 38 10.94 -0.65 -29.95
N THR A 39 11.57 -0.95 -28.82
CA THR A 39 12.01 -2.31 -28.46
C THR A 39 11.14 -2.95 -27.39
N SER A 40 10.14 -2.24 -26.86
CA SER A 40 9.21 -2.76 -25.85
C SER A 40 8.09 -3.59 -26.49
N VAL A 41 7.29 -4.26 -25.68
CA VAL A 41 6.17 -5.11 -26.13
C VAL A 41 4.85 -4.51 -25.67
N PHE A 42 3.76 -4.80 -26.38
CA PHE A 42 2.43 -4.66 -25.79
C PHE A 42 2.24 -5.71 -24.71
N SER A 43 1.49 -5.38 -23.66
CA SER A 43 1.17 -6.36 -22.61
C SER A 43 -0.29 -6.28 -22.25
N ILE A 44 -0.97 -7.42 -22.19
CA ILE A 44 -2.31 -7.54 -21.63
C ILE A 44 -2.24 -8.29 -20.31
N LYS A 45 -3.04 -7.85 -19.34
CA LYS A 45 -3.25 -8.54 -18.07
C LYS A 45 -4.72 -8.51 -17.74
N ASN A 46 -5.30 -9.60 -17.27
CA ASN A 46 -6.66 -9.60 -16.76
C ASN A 46 -6.70 -9.59 -15.23
N ARG A 47 -7.68 -8.88 -14.68
CA ARG A 47 -8.06 -8.95 -13.27
C ARG A 47 -9.40 -9.66 -13.18
N TYR A 48 -9.40 -10.81 -12.53
CA TYR A 48 -10.59 -11.64 -12.33
C TYR A 48 -10.66 -12.16 -10.90
N GLN A 49 -11.85 -12.57 -10.45
CA GLN A 49 -12.05 -13.05 -9.07
C GLN A 49 -11.29 -14.35 -8.83
N ASP A 50 -11.37 -15.28 -9.79
CA ASP A 50 -10.57 -16.49 -9.79
C ASP A 50 -9.14 -16.15 -10.23
N LEU A 51 -8.20 -16.37 -9.31
CA LEU A 51 -6.80 -16.06 -9.53
C LEU A 51 -6.18 -16.97 -10.59
N ASP A 52 -6.58 -18.23 -10.66
CA ASP A 52 -6.00 -19.22 -11.56
C ASP A 52 -6.32 -18.92 -13.03
N GLN A 53 -7.36 -18.11 -13.27
CA GLN A 53 -7.76 -17.62 -14.59
C GLN A 53 -7.08 -16.28 -14.96
N GLN A 54 -6.10 -15.83 -14.19
CA GLN A 54 -5.34 -14.63 -14.54
C GLN A 54 -4.12 -14.94 -15.39
N TRP A 55 -3.87 -14.04 -16.33
CA TRP A 55 -2.82 -14.13 -17.33
C TRP A 55 -2.12 -12.79 -17.48
N SER A 56 -0.82 -12.86 -17.81
CA SER A 56 -0.03 -11.74 -18.31
C SER A 56 0.58 -12.16 -19.64
N ILE A 57 0.06 -11.62 -20.74
CA ILE A 57 0.50 -11.98 -22.09
C ILE A 57 1.18 -10.78 -22.74
N HIS A 58 2.31 -11.03 -23.39
CA HIS A 58 3.14 -10.03 -24.02
C HIS A 58 3.19 -10.26 -25.52
N TYR A 59 2.90 -9.22 -26.30
CA TYR A 59 2.85 -9.27 -27.76
C TYR A 59 3.89 -8.35 -28.38
N ASP A 60 4.49 -8.83 -29.46
CA ASP A 60 5.42 -8.05 -30.26
C ASP A 60 4.69 -6.86 -30.90
N GLN A 61 5.29 -5.67 -30.80
CA GLN A 61 4.60 -4.44 -31.22
C GLN A 61 4.52 -4.24 -32.73
N TYR A 62 5.23 -5.04 -33.53
CA TYR A 62 5.25 -4.92 -35.00
C TYR A 62 4.47 -6.06 -35.66
N SER A 63 4.65 -7.28 -35.18
CA SER A 63 4.03 -8.48 -35.75
C SER A 63 2.72 -8.90 -35.08
N GLY A 64 2.46 -8.43 -33.86
CA GLY A 64 1.30 -8.87 -33.07
C GLY A 64 1.38 -10.31 -32.56
N GLN A 65 2.52 -10.99 -32.79
CA GLN A 65 2.71 -12.35 -32.30
C GLN A 65 2.93 -12.35 -30.80
N GLU A 66 2.44 -13.40 -30.14
CA GLU A 66 2.72 -13.64 -28.74
C GLU A 66 4.23 -13.90 -28.55
N VAL A 67 4.86 -13.07 -27.73
CA VAL A 67 6.27 -13.25 -27.33
C VAL A 67 6.36 -14.14 -26.11
N LYS A 68 5.43 -13.97 -25.16
CA LYS A 68 5.34 -14.80 -23.96
C LYS A 68 4.02 -14.61 -23.23
N ALA A 69 3.40 -15.71 -22.82
CA ALA A 69 2.33 -15.73 -21.83
C ALA A 69 2.84 -16.23 -20.47
N PHE A 70 2.30 -15.65 -19.40
CA PHE A 70 2.46 -16.13 -18.03
C PHE A 70 1.08 -16.39 -17.44
N PRO A 71 0.70 -17.67 -17.23
CA PRO A 71 -0.46 -18.01 -16.42
C PRO A 71 -0.20 -17.68 -14.95
N TRP A 72 -1.27 -17.66 -14.16
CA TRP A 72 -1.16 -17.46 -12.73
C TRP A 72 -0.33 -18.54 -12.01
N SER A 73 -0.29 -19.77 -12.55
CA SER A 73 0.53 -20.87 -12.02
C SER A 73 2.03 -20.57 -11.99
N ASP A 74 2.51 -19.62 -12.80
CA ASP A 74 3.91 -19.19 -12.82
C ASP A 74 4.22 -18.15 -11.72
N VAL A 75 3.21 -17.71 -10.97
CA VAL A 75 3.36 -16.72 -9.90
C VAL A 75 3.92 -17.39 -8.65
N GLY A 76 5.12 -16.97 -8.25
CA GLY A 76 5.75 -17.46 -7.03
C GLY A 76 4.93 -17.16 -5.76
N VAL A 77 5.07 -18.06 -4.77
CA VAL A 77 4.31 -18.04 -3.51
C VAL A 77 4.29 -16.66 -2.84
N MET A 78 5.42 -15.95 -2.81
CA MET A 78 5.47 -14.61 -2.20
C MET A 78 4.55 -13.59 -2.89
N SER A 79 4.55 -13.58 -4.22
CA SER A 79 3.67 -12.69 -5.00
C SER A 79 2.21 -13.13 -4.89
N HIS A 80 1.98 -14.43 -4.85
CA HIS A 80 0.66 -15.02 -4.63
C HIS A 80 0.05 -14.58 -3.29
N SER A 81 0.77 -14.82 -2.19
CA SER A 81 0.36 -14.44 -0.83
C SER A 81 0.14 -12.94 -0.71
N ARG A 82 1.03 -12.12 -1.30
CA ARG A 82 0.83 -10.66 -1.35
C ARG A 82 -0.49 -10.30 -2.04
N GLN A 83 -0.82 -10.95 -3.15
CA GLN A 83 -2.08 -10.66 -3.86
C GLN A 83 -3.31 -11.03 -3.02
N ILE A 84 -3.29 -12.17 -2.32
CA ILE A 84 -4.36 -12.58 -1.40
C ILE A 84 -4.55 -11.53 -0.31
N VAL A 85 -3.47 -11.13 0.38
CA VAL A 85 -3.53 -10.14 1.46
C VAL A 85 -4.09 -8.80 0.95
N MET A 86 -3.63 -8.33 -0.21
CA MET A 86 -4.15 -7.10 -0.82
C MET A 86 -5.64 -7.20 -1.13
N ARG A 87 -6.11 -8.30 -1.72
CA ARG A 87 -7.54 -8.46 -2.05
C ARG A 87 -8.42 -8.57 -0.82
N ILE A 88 -7.95 -9.23 0.24
CA ILE A 88 -8.65 -9.22 1.53
C ILE A 88 -8.74 -7.78 2.02
N HIS A 89 -7.62 -7.05 2.06
CA HIS A 89 -7.56 -5.67 2.52
C HIS A 89 -8.40 -4.69 1.68
N GLN A 90 -8.52 -4.92 0.37
CA GLN A 90 -9.34 -4.12 -0.53
C GLN A 90 -10.84 -4.48 -0.48
N GLY A 91 -11.22 -5.53 0.27
CA GLY A 91 -12.60 -5.97 0.33
C GLY A 91 -13.05 -6.81 -0.87
N GLU A 92 -12.12 -7.32 -1.69
CA GLU A 92 -12.42 -7.99 -2.96
C GLU A 92 -12.56 -9.52 -2.83
N LEU A 93 -11.82 -10.13 -1.90
CA LEU A 93 -11.90 -11.58 -1.68
C LEU A 93 -13.18 -11.89 -0.90
N PHE A 94 -14.06 -12.82 -1.32
CA PHE A 94 -15.36 -13.13 -0.68
C PHE A 94 -16.51 -12.12 -0.90
N GLY A 95 -16.40 -11.24 -1.89
CA GLY A 95 -17.51 -10.38 -2.33
C GLY A 95 -17.97 -9.38 -1.25
N SER A 96 -19.28 -9.15 -1.18
CA SER A 96 -19.87 -8.07 -0.35
C SER A 96 -19.61 -8.23 1.14
N LEU A 97 -19.45 -9.46 1.64
CA LEU A 97 -19.14 -9.73 3.05
C LEU A 97 -17.79 -9.12 3.44
N ASN A 98 -16.74 -9.40 2.68
CA ASN A 98 -15.41 -8.87 2.97
C ASN A 98 -15.36 -7.35 2.78
N TRP A 99 -16.00 -6.84 1.73
CA TRP A 99 -16.13 -5.39 1.54
C TRP A 99 -16.77 -4.71 2.75
N GLY A 100 -17.88 -5.24 3.26
CA GLY A 100 -18.57 -4.71 4.44
C GLY A 100 -17.72 -4.77 5.70
N LEU A 101 -17.00 -5.88 5.92
CA LEU A 101 -16.08 -6.03 7.05
C LEU A 101 -14.92 -5.03 7.00
N VAL A 102 -14.27 -4.89 5.84
CA VAL A 102 -13.19 -3.93 5.63
C VAL A 102 -13.68 -2.50 5.85
N LEU A 103 -14.86 -2.15 5.33
CA LEU A 103 -15.46 -0.84 5.55
C LEU A 103 -15.73 -0.57 7.03
N ALA A 104 -16.32 -1.53 7.74
CA ALA A 104 -16.59 -1.41 9.18
C ALA A 104 -15.31 -1.20 9.98
N VAL A 105 -14.27 -2.00 9.72
CA VAL A 105 -12.96 -1.87 10.37
C VAL A 105 -12.32 -0.51 10.05
N ALA A 106 -12.37 -0.07 8.79
CA ALA A 106 -11.84 1.23 8.39
C ALA A 106 -12.54 2.38 9.13
N LEU A 107 -13.87 2.34 9.25
CA LEU A 107 -14.65 3.33 10.01
C LEU A 107 -14.29 3.32 11.49
N LEU A 108 -14.16 2.14 12.11
CA LEU A 108 -13.75 2.01 13.51
C LEU A 108 -12.36 2.62 13.76
N LEU A 109 -11.39 2.31 12.91
CA LEU A 109 -10.04 2.87 13.01
C LEU A 109 -10.01 4.38 12.78
N ALA A 110 -10.82 4.89 11.84
CA ALA A 110 -10.97 6.32 11.60
C ALA A 110 -11.57 7.03 12.82
N MET A 111 -12.66 6.50 13.38
CA MET A 111 -13.27 7.02 14.61
C MET A 111 -12.32 6.97 15.79
N MET A 112 -11.56 5.88 15.95
CA MET A 112 -10.56 5.75 17.02
C MET A 112 -9.44 6.81 16.88
N SER A 113 -8.96 7.04 15.65
CA SER A 113 -7.95 8.05 15.35
C SER A 113 -8.47 9.47 15.62
N LEU A 114 -9.70 9.76 15.18
CA LEU A 114 -10.35 11.05 15.43
C LEU A 114 -10.59 11.27 16.93
N SER A 115 -11.05 10.24 17.65
CA SER A 115 -11.21 10.30 19.10
C SER A 115 -9.89 10.60 19.82
N GLY A 116 -8.79 9.95 19.41
CA GLY A 116 -7.45 10.24 19.94
C GLY A 116 -7.03 11.70 19.68
N MET A 117 -7.29 12.21 18.49
CA MET A 117 -7.01 13.60 18.12
C MET A 117 -7.85 14.59 18.94
N VAL A 118 -9.17 14.36 19.04
CA VAL A 118 -10.08 15.17 19.85
C VAL A 118 -9.66 15.16 21.32
N SER A 119 -9.34 13.98 21.87
CA SER A 119 -8.85 13.83 23.24
C SER A 119 -7.57 14.62 23.49
N TYR A 120 -6.64 14.61 22.53
CA TYR A 120 -5.43 15.44 22.60
C TYR A 120 -5.77 16.94 22.60
N PHE A 121 -6.61 17.42 21.69
CA PHE A 121 -6.97 18.85 21.63
C PHE A 121 -7.67 19.35 22.89
N ILE A 122 -8.48 18.50 23.53
CA ILE A 122 -9.15 18.83 24.80
C ILE A 122 -8.15 18.92 25.95
N ARG A 123 -7.11 18.08 25.96
CA ARG A 123 -6.19 17.91 27.11
C ARG A 123 -4.84 18.60 26.95
N LYS A 124 -4.48 19.05 25.76
CA LYS A 124 -3.18 19.69 25.52
C LYS A 124 -3.06 21.01 26.30
N PRO A 125 -1.85 21.41 26.71
CA PRO A 125 -1.64 22.70 27.36
C PRO A 125 -2.07 23.89 26.48
N LYS A 126 -2.67 24.92 27.08
CA LYS A 126 -3.01 26.16 26.37
C LYS A 126 -1.74 26.86 25.90
N GLY A 127 -1.75 27.38 24.67
CA GLY A 127 -0.60 28.06 24.07
C GLY A 127 0.57 27.15 23.65
N SER A 128 0.43 25.82 23.75
CA SER A 128 1.49 24.88 23.38
C SER A 128 0.93 23.64 22.65
N TRP A 129 1.80 22.95 21.92
CA TRP A 129 1.58 21.63 21.31
C TRP A 129 2.25 20.51 22.14
N GLY A 130 2.47 20.77 23.43
CA GLY A 130 3.09 19.83 24.35
C GLY A 130 2.18 18.66 24.75
N ILE A 131 2.80 17.62 25.32
CA ILE A 131 2.10 16.42 25.79
C ILE A 131 1.20 16.78 26.99
N PRO A 132 -0.06 16.33 27.03
CA PRO A 132 -0.93 16.47 28.19
C PRO A 132 -0.28 15.91 29.47
N LYS A 133 -0.53 16.54 30.62
CA LYS A 133 -0.04 16.03 31.91
C LYS A 133 -0.68 14.66 32.20
N VAL A 134 0.16 13.69 32.51
CA VAL A 134 -0.24 12.33 32.91
C VAL A 134 -0.19 12.23 34.44
N PRO A 135 -1.10 11.48 35.10
CA PRO A 135 -1.06 11.28 36.55
C PRO A 135 0.28 10.68 37.00
N GLU A 136 0.84 11.16 38.11
CA GLU A 136 2.15 10.71 38.61
C GLU A 136 2.18 9.22 38.99
N ASN A 137 1.02 8.64 39.29
CA ASN A 137 0.86 7.22 39.61
C ASN A 137 0.55 6.35 38.38
N MET A 138 0.52 6.91 37.18
CA MET A 138 0.23 6.14 35.97
C MET A 138 1.43 5.24 35.62
N ARG A 139 1.21 3.93 35.70
CA ARG A 139 2.20 2.92 35.30
C ARG A 139 1.79 2.32 33.96
N VAL A 140 2.60 2.51 32.92
CA VAL A 140 2.41 1.81 31.66
C VAL A 140 2.78 0.34 31.86
N GLY A 141 1.83 -0.57 31.60
CA GLY A 141 2.07 -2.01 31.73
C GLY A 141 3.13 -2.49 30.75
N LYS A 142 3.99 -3.43 31.18
CA LYS A 142 5.06 -4.01 30.34
C LYS A 142 4.53 -4.56 29.01
N GLY A 143 3.32 -5.12 29.00
CA GLY A 143 2.66 -5.62 27.80
C GLY A 143 2.41 -4.54 26.74
N ILE A 144 2.03 -3.33 27.16
CA ILE A 144 1.83 -2.20 26.23
C ILE A 144 3.17 -1.79 25.62
N VAL A 145 4.22 -1.71 26.42
CA VAL A 145 5.57 -1.37 25.93
C VAL A 145 6.06 -2.40 24.92
N LEU A 146 5.90 -3.70 25.22
CA LEU A 146 6.26 -4.79 24.30
C LEU A 146 5.45 -4.72 23.00
N LEU A 147 4.15 -4.44 23.08
CA LEU A 147 3.30 -4.27 21.90
C LEU A 147 3.76 -3.09 21.05
N LEU A 148 4.02 -1.93 21.66
CA LEU A 148 4.51 -0.75 20.94
C LEU A 148 5.85 -1.02 20.27
N ALA A 149 6.79 -1.69 20.94
CA ALA A 149 8.08 -2.08 20.38
C ALA A 149 7.91 -3.05 19.20
N PHE A 150 7.05 -4.06 19.35
CA PHE A 150 6.73 -5.00 18.27
C PHE A 150 6.13 -4.27 17.05
N LEU A 151 5.15 -3.38 17.27
CA LEU A 151 4.56 -2.57 16.20
C LEU A 151 5.58 -1.61 15.57
N ALA A 152 6.50 -1.04 16.33
CA ALA A 152 7.53 -0.15 15.81
C ALA A 152 8.49 -0.85 14.84
N VAL A 153 8.82 -2.12 15.11
CA VAL A 153 9.63 -2.97 14.21
C VAL A 153 8.81 -3.37 12.97
N LEU A 154 7.56 -3.77 13.17
CA LEU A 154 6.71 -4.25 12.07
C LEU A 154 6.24 -3.12 11.14
N LEU A 155 6.04 -1.92 11.69
CA LEU A 155 5.53 -0.72 11.01
C LEU A 155 6.57 0.41 11.15
N PRO A 156 7.58 0.48 10.25
CA PRO A 156 8.71 1.37 10.42
C PRO A 156 8.32 2.86 10.57
N LEU A 157 7.30 3.30 9.84
CA LEU A 157 6.83 4.70 9.94
C LEU A 157 6.22 5.01 11.30
N PHE A 158 5.56 4.04 11.94
CA PHE A 158 5.09 4.17 13.32
C PHE A 158 6.27 4.19 14.30
N GLY A 159 7.28 3.34 14.10
CA GLY A 159 8.50 3.37 14.93
C GLY A 159 9.22 4.72 14.84
N VAL A 160 9.39 5.26 13.63
CA VAL A 160 9.99 6.58 13.41
C VAL A 160 9.18 7.69 14.09
N SER A 161 7.84 7.65 14.02
CA SER A 161 7.02 8.68 14.67
C SER A 161 7.15 8.65 16.20
N LEU A 162 7.29 7.48 16.81
CA LEU A 162 7.59 7.35 18.24
C LEU A 162 8.95 7.94 18.60
N ILE A 163 9.99 7.64 17.80
CA ILE A 163 11.33 8.21 18.01
C ILE A 163 11.28 9.73 17.95
N VAL A 164 10.62 10.29 16.93
CA VAL A 164 10.43 11.74 16.79
C VAL A 164 9.75 12.30 18.03
N LEU A 165 8.64 11.71 18.50
CA LEU A 165 7.96 12.17 19.70
C LEU A 165 8.87 12.17 20.94
N VAL A 166 9.65 11.11 21.15
CA VAL A 166 10.57 11.00 22.30
C VAL A 166 11.66 12.06 22.23
N VAL A 167 12.29 12.23 21.06
CA VAL A 167 13.38 13.20 20.85
C VAL A 167 12.87 14.63 21.06
N THR A 168 11.75 15.01 20.43
CA THR A 168 11.21 16.37 20.56
C THR A 168 10.81 16.66 22.01
N THR A 169 10.24 15.69 22.71
CA THR A 169 9.88 15.82 24.13
C THR A 169 11.13 16.01 25.00
N PHE A 170 12.18 15.22 24.75
CA PHE A 170 13.43 15.32 25.48
C PHE A 170 14.09 16.68 25.30
N ILE A 171 14.14 17.20 24.06
CA ILE A 171 14.68 18.54 23.76
C ILE A 171 13.91 19.64 24.49
N VAL A 172 12.57 19.61 24.46
CA VAL A 172 11.73 20.61 25.15
C VAL A 172 11.96 20.58 26.67
N GLN A 173 12.10 19.38 27.26
CA GLN A 173 12.38 19.24 28.70
C GLN A 173 13.75 19.79 29.09
N LEU A 174 14.78 19.57 28.27
CA LEU A 174 16.12 20.12 28.52
C LEU A 174 16.12 21.66 28.47
N GLY A 175 15.46 22.25 27.47
CA GLY A 175 15.34 23.71 27.33
C GLY A 175 14.61 24.35 28.52
N GLY A 176 13.52 23.75 28.99
CA GLY A 176 12.77 24.23 30.16
C GLY A 176 13.59 24.18 31.45
N LYS A 177 14.35 23.10 31.68
CA LYS A 177 15.25 22.97 32.84
C LYS A 177 16.40 23.98 32.82
N ALA A 178 16.92 24.31 31.63
CA ALA A 178 18.00 25.28 31.47
C ALA A 178 17.54 26.72 31.78
N LEU A 179 16.31 27.10 31.42
CA LEU A 179 15.75 28.41 31.74
C LEU A 179 15.50 28.59 33.25
N GLN A 180 14.91 27.59 33.91
CA GLN A 180 14.65 27.64 35.36
C GLN A 180 15.94 27.77 36.20
N ARG A 181 17.07 27.22 35.72
CA ARG A 181 18.37 27.35 36.39
C ARG A 181 19.03 28.72 36.22
N ARG A 182 18.58 29.55 35.26
CA ARG A 182 19.11 30.90 35.04
C ARG A 182 18.35 31.97 35.84
N GLU A 183 17.14 31.66 36.29
CA GLU A 183 16.26 32.55 37.06
C GLU A 183 16.32 32.29 38.58
N ALA A 184 17.06 31.26 39.01
CA ALA A 184 17.30 30.90 40.42
C ALA A 184 18.73 31.27 40.83
#